data_AF-A0A1Q7R9N7-F1
#
_entry.id   AF-A0A1Q7R9N7-F1
#
_cell.length_a   1.000
_cell.length_b   1.000
_cell.length_c   1.000
_cell.angle_alpha   90.00
_cell.angle_beta   90.00
_cell.angle_gamma   90.00
#
_symmetry.space_group_name_H-M   'P 1'
#
loop_
_entity.id
_entity.type
_entity.pdbx_description
1 polymer ?
#
loop_
_entity_poly.entity_id
_entity_poly.type
_entity_poly.pdbx_seq_one_letter_code
_entity_poly.pdbx_strand_id
1 'polypeptide(L)'
;MNWVAIVVAAIAQFIIGWIWYGPLFGKTWMSMMGMSQQSMSREGMGKTMVLTFIGSLVTAAVLSMLVGWMGAKTLSTGIAAGFWAWLGFV
;
A
#
# COMPACT_ATOMS: atom_id res chain seq x y z
N MET A 1 -10.56 16.98 3.77
CA MET A 1 -9.54 15.97 4.14
C MET A 1 -10.06 15.19 5.33
N ASN A 2 -10.15 13.86 5.26
CA ASN A 2 -10.53 13.02 6.41
C ASN A 2 -9.31 12.21 6.85
N TRP A 3 -8.66 12.66 7.92
CA TRP A 3 -7.45 12.02 8.45
C TRP A 3 -7.69 10.60 8.95
N VAL A 4 -8.89 10.30 9.47
CA VAL A 4 -9.26 8.94 9.87
C VAL A 4 -9.31 8.03 8.64
N ALA A 5 -9.92 8.48 7.55
CA ALA A 5 -9.99 7.72 6.31
C ALA A 5 -8.59 7.47 5.71
N ILE A 6 -7.68 8.45 5.78
CA ILE A 6 -6.30 8.31 5.31
C ILE A 6 -5.56 7.24 6.11
N VAL A 7 -5.64 7.28 7.44
CA VAL A 7 -4.99 6.29 8.30
C VAL A 7 -5.55 4.89 8.06
N VAL A 8 -6.88 4.75 7.95
CA VAL A 8 -7.53 3.47 7.64
C VAL A 8 -7.08 2.94 6.28
N ALA A 9 -7.02 3.79 5.24
CA ALA A 9 -6.55 3.40 3.92
C ALA A 9 -5.07 2.97 3.93
N ALA A 10 -4.21 3.67 4.66
CA ALA A 10 -2.80 3.30 4.80
C ALA A 10 -2.62 1.96 5.52
N ILE A 11 -3.39 1.71 6.59
CA ILE A 11 -3.39 0.42 7.29
C ILE A 11 -3.89 -0.69 6.35
N ALA A 12 -4.96 -0.45 5.59
CA ALA A 12 -5.48 -1.42 4.63
C ALA A 12 -4.43 -1.78 3.57
N GLN A 13 -3.78 -0.77 2.97
CA GLN A 13 -2.69 -0.97 2.01
C GLN A 13 -1.54 -1.77 2.62
N PHE A 14 -1.15 -1.45 3.86
CA PHE A 14 -0.08 -2.15 4.55
C PHE A 14 -0.42 -3.62 4.84
N ILE A 15 -1.64 -3.90 5.31
CA ILE A 15 -2.11 -5.27 5.55
C ILE A 15 -2.17 -6.07 4.24
N ILE A 16 -2.70 -5.49 3.17
CA ILE A 16 -2.75 -6.14 1.85
C ILE A 16 -1.34 -6.46 1.37
N GLY A 17 -0.41 -5.52 1.47
CA GLY A 17 1.00 -5.73 1.14
C GLY A 17 1.64 -6.83 1.99
N TRP A 18 1.37 -6.85 3.30
CA TRP A 18 1.86 -7.90 4.18
C TRP A 18 1.30 -9.28 3.83
N ILE A 19 -0.01 -9.39 3.53
CA ILE A 19 -0.64 -10.66 3.10
C ILE A 19 -0.01 -11.14 1.78
N TRP A 20 0.22 -10.22 0.84
CA TRP A 20 0.78 -10.53 -0.47
C TRP A 20 2.24 -11.01 -0.39
N TYR A 21 3.12 -10.19 0.18
CA TYR A 21 4.56 -10.47 0.29
C TYR A 21 4.93 -11.39 1.47
N GLY A 22 3.96 -11.74 2.32
CA GLY A 22 4.14 -12.68 3.44
C GLY A 22 3.54 -14.05 3.14
N PRO A 23 2.34 -14.37 3.67
CA PRO A 23 1.79 -15.72 3.63
C PRO A 23 1.41 -16.22 2.22
N LEU A 24 0.96 -15.34 1.31
CA LEU A 24 0.51 -15.79 -0.02
C LEU A 24 1.68 -16.06 -0.98
N PHE A 25 2.52 -15.04 -1.21
CA PHE A 25 3.55 -15.10 -2.26
C PHE A 25 4.96 -14.82 -1.76
N GLY A 26 5.18 -14.68 -0.44
CA GLY A 26 6.49 -14.33 0.11
C GLY A 26 7.59 -15.30 -0.27
N LYS A 27 7.35 -16.62 -0.15
CA LYS A 27 8.35 -17.65 -0.52
C LYS A 27 8.71 -17.59 -2.01
N THR A 28 7.69 -17.50 -2.87
CA THR A 28 7.87 -17.44 -4.33
C THR A 28 8.60 -16.15 -4.72
N TRP A 29 8.20 -15.01 -4.17
CA TRP A 29 8.85 -13.72 -4.39
C TRP A 29 10.32 -13.74 -3.97
N MET A 30 10.63 -14.25 -2.77
CA MET A 30 12.03 -14.40 -2.32
C MET A 30 12.85 -15.26 -3.28
N SER A 31 12.29 -16.39 -3.75
CA SER A 31 12.96 -17.27 -4.71
C SER A 31 13.22 -16.58 -6.05
N MET A 32 12.25 -15.82 -6.57
CA MET A 32 12.40 -15.09 -7.85
C MET A 32 13.39 -13.93 -7.75
N MET A 33 13.46 -13.29 -6.58
CA MET A 33 14.42 -12.21 -6.31
C MET A 33 15.83 -12.72 -5.99
N GLY A 34 16.06 -14.04 -6.01
CA GLY A 34 17.36 -14.64 -5.67
C GLY A 34 17.76 -14.41 -4.22
N MET A 35 16.82 -14.08 -3.35
CA MET A 35 17.10 -13.83 -1.93
C MET A 35 17.19 -15.17 -1.19
N SER A 36 18.35 -15.43 -0.58
CA SER A 36 18.49 -16.57 0.33
C SER A 36 17.79 -16.28 1.66
N GLN A 37 17.33 -17.30 2.38
CA GLN A 37 16.82 -17.12 3.75
C GLN A 37 17.85 -16.45 4.68
N GLN A 38 19.14 -16.57 4.37
CA GLN A 38 20.25 -16.03 5.14
C GLN A 38 20.47 -14.52 4.89
N SER A 39 20.08 -14.00 3.72
CA SER A 39 20.20 -12.56 3.38
C SER A 39 19.12 -11.68 4.02
N MET A 40 18.10 -12.29 4.63
CA MET A 40 17.04 -11.56 5.34
C MET A 40 17.52 -11.21 6.75
N SER A 41 18.48 -10.28 6.86
CA SER A 41 18.90 -9.77 8.16
C SER A 41 17.70 -9.06 8.82
N ARG A 42 17.41 -9.45 10.08
CA ARG A 42 16.35 -8.80 10.87
C ARG A 42 16.60 -7.30 11.07
N GLU A 43 17.86 -6.87 10.99
CA GLU A 43 18.29 -5.47 11.17
C GLU A 43 17.71 -4.49 10.14
N GLY A 44 17.45 -4.92 8.90
CA GLY A 44 16.90 -4.05 7.85
C GLY A 44 15.36 -4.02 7.79
N MET A 45 14.73 -5.10 8.25
CA MET A 45 13.31 -5.36 8.00
C MET A 45 12.40 -4.35 8.70
N GLY A 46 12.71 -3.99 9.95
CA GLY A 46 11.94 -3.00 10.71
C GLY A 46 11.97 -1.61 10.06
N LYS A 47 13.14 -1.17 9.57
CA LYS A 47 13.27 0.11 8.86
C LYS A 47 12.45 0.11 7.56
N THR A 48 12.54 -0.97 6.77
CA THR A 48 11.75 -1.10 5.55
C THR A 48 10.24 -1.08 5.84
N MET A 49 9.77 -1.78 6.87
CA MET A 49 8.35 -1.77 7.23
C MET A 49 7.86 -0.37 7.62
N VAL A 50 8.63 0.37 8.41
CA VAL A 50 8.30 1.76 8.78
C VAL A 50 8.26 2.65 7.54
N LEU A 51 9.25 2.56 6.65
CA LEU A 51 9.28 3.33 5.40
C LEU A 51 8.10 2.99 4.49
N THR A 52 7.75 1.71 4.35
CA THR A 52 6.58 1.27 3.58
C THR A 52 5.28 1.80 4.18
N PHE A 53 5.15 1.82 5.50
CA PHE A 53 3.98 2.39 6.16
C PHE A 53 3.86 3.90 5.94
N ILE A 54 4.98 4.65 6.05
CA ILE A 54 5.03 6.08 5.72
C ILE A 54 4.64 6.31 4.26
N GLY A 55 5.20 5.51 3.33
CA GLY A 55 4.83 5.56 1.91
C GLY A 55 3.34 5.29 1.68
N SER A 56 2.75 4.38 2.45
CA SER A 56 1.31 4.09 2.40
C SER A 56 0.47 5.27 2.89
N LEU A 57 0.90 5.96 3.96
CA LEU A 57 0.27 7.20 4.43
C LEU A 57 0.33 8.32 3.40
N VAL A 58 1.50 8.53 2.78
CA VAL A 58 1.68 9.54 1.72
C VAL A 58 0.77 9.23 0.54
N THR A 59 0.75 7.98 0.08
CA THR A 59 -0.11 7.53 -1.02
C THR A 59 -1.58 7.74 -0.70
N ALA A 60 -2.03 7.36 0.49
CA ALA A 60 -3.41 7.56 0.94
C ALA A 60 -3.79 9.05 1.05
N ALA A 61 -2.87 9.91 1.51
CA ALA A 61 -3.09 11.34 1.60
C ALA A 61 -3.23 11.99 0.21
N VAL A 62 -2.35 11.65 -0.73
CA VAL A 62 -2.43 12.12 -2.11
C VAL A 62 -3.72 11.63 -2.76
N LEU A 63 -4.08 10.36 -2.60
CA LEU A 63 -5.34 9.83 -3.14
C LEU A 63 -6.56 10.55 -2.53
N SER A 64 -6.55 10.83 -1.22
CA SER A 64 -7.62 11.59 -0.57
C SER A 64 -7.76 13.01 -1.15
N MET A 65 -6.65 13.67 -1.47
CA MET A 65 -6.62 14.97 -2.12
C MET A 65 -7.21 14.91 -3.53
N LEU A 66 -6.78 13.93 -4.34
CA LEU A 66 -7.30 13.73 -5.71
C LEU A 66 -8.80 13.41 -5.71
N VAL A 67 -9.26 12.51 -4.83
CA VAL A 67 -10.68 12.18 -4.66
C VAL A 67 -11.49 13.41 -4.25
N GLY A 68 -10.92 14.26 -3.39
CA GLY A 68 -11.51 15.54 -3.02
C GLY A 68 -11.68 16.49 -4.21
N TRP A 69 -10.66 16.60 -5.06
CA TRP A 69 -10.70 17.43 -6.27
C TRP A 69 -11.68 16.91 -7.33
N MET A 70 -11.82 15.59 -7.44
CA MET A 70 -12.82 14.95 -8.32
C MET A 70 -14.26 15.14 -7.83
N GLY A 71 -14.47 15.68 -6.61
CA GLY A 71 -15.80 15.81 -6.02
C GLY A 71 -16.48 14.46 -5.74
N ALA A 72 -15.70 13.38 -5.66
CA ALA A 72 -16.21 12.03 -5.42
C ALA A 72 -16.70 11.90 -3.97
N LYS A 73 -18.02 11.88 -3.79
CA LYS A 73 -18.69 11.84 -2.48
C LYS A 73 -19.38 10.52 -2.16
N THR A 74 -19.43 9.59 -3.11
CA THR A 74 -20.11 8.30 -2.97
C THR A 74 -19.11 7.15 -3.02
N LEU A 75 -19.50 5.99 -2.47
CA LEU A 75 -18.68 4.78 -2.48
C LEU A 75 -18.34 4.34 -3.91
N SER A 76 -19.31 4.33 -4.83
CA SER A 76 -19.08 3.95 -6.23
C SER A 76 -18.09 4.87 -6.93
N THR A 77 -18.23 6.19 -6.74
CA THR A 77 -17.26 7.16 -7.29
C THR A 77 -15.87 7.03 -6.67
N GLY A 78 -15.78 6.66 -5.39
CA GLY A 78 -14.50 6.41 -4.72
C GLY A 78 -13.81 5.14 -5.23
N ILE A 79 -14.57 4.06 -5.43
CA ILE A 79 -14.07 2.81 -6.02
C ILE A 79 -13.60 3.07 -7.46
N ALA A 80 -14.40 3.76 -8.28
CA ALA A 80 -14.03 4.09 -9.64
C ALA A 80 -12.75 4.97 -9.68
N ALA A 81 -12.66 5.99 -8.82
CA ALA A 81 -11.47 6.82 -8.71
C ALA A 81 -10.22 6.01 -8.35
N GLY A 82 -10.31 5.10 -7.37
CA GLY A 82 -9.21 4.23 -6.99
C GLY A 82 -8.80 3.27 -8.11
N PHE A 83 -9.78 2.66 -8.78
CA PHE A 83 -9.55 1.75 -9.92
C PHE A 83 -8.84 2.45 -11.07
N TRP A 84 -9.33 3.61 -11.50
CA TRP A 84 -8.72 4.36 -12.61
C TRP A 84 -7.35 4.93 -12.25
N ALA A 85 -7.17 5.39 -11.01
CA ALA A 85 -5.86 5.81 -10.53
C ALA A 85 -4.87 4.64 -10.60
N TRP A 86 -5.22 3.45 -10.12
CA TRP A 86 -4.38 2.26 -10.20
C TRP A 86 -4.07 1.85 -11.64
N LEU A 87 -5.09 1.75 -12.49
CA LEU A 87 -4.97 1.31 -13.88
C LEU A 87 -4.09 2.24 -14.72
N GLY A 88 -4.01 3.53 -14.38
CA GLY A 88 -3.14 4.47 -15.08
C GLY A 88 -1.64 4.32 -14.79
N PHE A 89 -1.26 3.61 -13.72
CA PHE A 89 0.14 3.46 -13.29
C PHE A 89 0.69 2.03 -13.39
N VAL A 90 -0.17 1.02 -13.48
CA VAL A 90 0.20 -0.39 -13.70
C VAL A 90 0.21 -0.71 -15.18
#